data_AF-A0AAW2R5C1-F1
#
_entry.id   AF-A0AAW2R5C1-F1
#
_cell.length_a   1.000
_cell.length_b   1.000
_cell.length_c   1.000
_cell.angle_alpha   90.00
_cell.angle_beta   90.00
_cell.angle_gamma   90.00
#
_symmetry.space_group_name_H-M   'P 1'
#
loop_
_entity.id
_entity.type
_entity.pdbx_description
1 polymer ?
#
loop_
_entity_poly.entity_id
_entity_poly.type
_entity_poly.pdbx_seq_one_letter_code
_entity_poly.pdbx_strand_id
1 'polypeptide(L)'
;MIRRLFRPRVSCVLLLLCSIVLSYSTVVSAAVVTLDSIEIFRTHEWFPSKPTVYFQCKGENTTDLPDVKEKHVFYTFKGEESWQPLTELQDIKCKRCGFYEKDTFKPNDVFDEWEFCASDFTRSDGRYIHFKEKELNATFLCPECVQLGSASSHSSKSNNNPKEMHWALILVICALVSIVLVAGLVTAYKFWQKRKKQQEQARFLKLFEEGDDIEDELGIGPLSHIV
;
A
#
# COMPACT_ATOMS: atom_id res chain seq x y z
N MET A 1 -42.67 -9.82 26.62
CA MET A 1 -41.22 -10.03 26.45
C MET A 1 -40.80 -9.46 25.10
N ILE A 2 -40.49 -8.16 25.03
CA ILE A 2 -40.20 -7.45 23.77
C ILE A 2 -38.69 -7.39 23.59
N ARG A 3 -38.19 -8.07 22.55
CA ARG A 3 -36.77 -8.07 22.14
C ARG A 3 -36.34 -6.64 21.83
N ARG A 4 -35.44 -6.07 22.63
CA ARG A 4 -34.69 -4.87 22.28
C ARG A 4 -33.71 -5.22 21.16
N LEU A 5 -34.05 -4.91 19.93
CA LEU A 5 -33.11 -4.92 18.80
C LEU A 5 -32.17 -3.71 18.95
N PHE A 6 -30.97 -3.99 19.45
CA PHE A 6 -29.84 -3.07 19.47
C PHE A 6 -29.53 -2.68 18.01
N ARG A 7 -29.70 -1.40 17.66
CA ARG A 7 -29.49 -0.88 16.31
C ARG A 7 -28.01 -0.52 16.14
N PRO A 8 -27.21 -1.23 15.31
CA PRO A 8 -25.78 -0.97 15.18
C PRO A 8 -25.57 0.17 14.18
N ARG A 9 -25.64 1.42 14.64
CA ARG A 9 -25.34 2.60 13.80
C ARG A 9 -23.87 2.99 13.78
N VAL A 10 -23.06 2.39 14.64
CA VAL A 10 -21.61 2.70 14.78
C VAL A 10 -20.74 1.82 13.87
N SER A 11 -21.31 0.81 13.21
CA SER A 11 -20.51 -0.17 12.43
C SER A 11 -20.17 0.32 11.01
N CYS A 12 -21.14 0.80 10.22
CA CYS A 12 -20.86 1.10 8.80
C CYS A 12 -19.89 2.26 8.56
N VAL A 13 -19.95 3.35 9.34
CA VAL A 13 -19.09 4.52 9.09
C VAL A 13 -17.62 4.24 9.44
N LEU A 14 -17.38 3.53 10.54
CA LEU A 14 -16.03 3.07 10.93
C LEU A 14 -15.49 2.02 9.95
N LEU A 15 -16.35 1.12 9.45
CA LEU A 15 -15.97 0.14 8.42
C LEU A 15 -15.65 0.81 7.08
N LEU A 16 -16.41 1.85 6.70
CA LEU A 16 -16.14 2.65 5.49
C LEU A 16 -14.84 3.46 5.62
N LEU A 17 -14.59 4.07 6.78
CA LEU A 17 -13.32 4.76 7.05
C LEU A 17 -12.14 3.80 7.10
N CYS A 18 -12.28 2.61 7.69
CA CYS A 18 -11.24 1.58 7.67
C CYS A 18 -10.94 1.07 6.26
N SER A 19 -11.96 0.82 5.44
CA SER A 19 -11.76 0.37 4.05
C SER A 19 -11.09 1.43 3.19
N ILE A 20 -11.41 2.71 3.40
CA ILE A 20 -10.71 3.83 2.74
C ILE A 20 -9.24 3.91 3.19
N VAL A 21 -8.96 3.83 4.50
CA VAL A 21 -7.56 3.88 5.01
C VAL A 21 -6.73 2.68 4.53
N LEU A 22 -7.31 1.48 4.48
CA LEU A 22 -6.66 0.29 3.92
C LEU A 22 -6.41 0.41 2.41
N SER A 23 -7.27 1.12 1.68
CA SER A 23 -7.08 1.35 0.23
C SER A 23 -5.97 2.34 -0.12
N TYR A 24 -5.46 3.11 0.86
CA TYR A 24 -4.35 4.05 0.68
C TYR A 24 -2.99 3.51 1.15
N SER A 25 -2.93 2.29 1.69
CA SER A 25 -1.63 1.65 1.94
C SER A 25 -1.09 1.17 0.59
N THR A 26 -0.36 2.04 -0.10
CA THR A 26 0.52 1.62 -1.18
C THR A 26 1.60 0.73 -0.55
N VAL A 27 1.35 -0.57 -0.51
CA VAL A 27 2.38 -1.56 -0.19
C VAL A 27 3.43 -1.40 -1.29
N VAL A 28 4.57 -0.79 -0.96
CA VAL A 28 5.71 -0.75 -1.89
C VAL A 28 6.19 -2.19 -1.97
N SER A 29 5.88 -2.86 -3.07
CA SER A 29 6.37 -4.21 -3.31
C SER A 29 7.86 -4.11 -3.63
N ALA A 30 8.69 -4.80 -2.87
CA ALA A 30 10.09 -4.98 -3.20
C ALA A 30 10.23 -6.39 -3.78
N ALA A 31 10.77 -6.50 -4.99
CA ALA A 31 10.94 -7.76 -5.70
C ALA A 31 12.38 -8.25 -5.55
N VAL A 32 12.55 -9.48 -5.07
CA VAL A 32 13.87 -10.06 -4.81
C VAL A 32 14.50 -10.54 -6.12
N VAL A 33 15.78 -10.21 -6.31
CA VAL A 33 16.55 -10.60 -7.49
C VAL A 33 17.68 -11.55 -7.11
N THR A 34 17.71 -12.70 -7.78
CA THR A 34 18.76 -13.72 -7.65
C THR A 34 19.62 -13.80 -8.91
N LEU A 35 20.85 -14.26 -8.77
CA LEU A 35 21.71 -14.63 -9.90
C LEU A 35 21.37 -16.07 -10.32
N ASP A 36 21.02 -16.27 -11.59
CA ASP A 36 20.70 -17.58 -12.18
C ASP A 36 21.95 -18.20 -12.81
N SER A 37 22.69 -17.41 -13.60
CA SER A 37 23.93 -17.86 -14.22
C SER A 37 24.91 -16.71 -14.44
N ILE A 38 26.19 -17.02 -14.53
CA ILE A 38 27.22 -16.06 -14.96
C ILE A 38 28.38 -16.76 -15.67
N GLU A 39 28.88 -16.11 -16.69
CA GLU A 39 30.15 -16.43 -17.34
C GLU A 39 30.93 -15.14 -17.52
N ILE A 40 32.21 -15.16 -17.16
CA ILE A 40 33.11 -14.02 -17.34
C ILE A 40 34.10 -14.38 -18.44
N PHE A 41 34.33 -13.48 -19.39
CA PHE A 41 35.20 -13.73 -20.55
C PHE A 41 36.61 -13.17 -20.35
N ARG A 42 36.80 -12.27 -19.40
CA ARG A 42 38.06 -11.58 -19.15
C ARG A 42 38.36 -11.52 -17.67
N THR A 43 39.64 -11.39 -17.33
CA THR A 43 40.09 -10.99 -16.00
C THR A 43 41.01 -9.79 -16.18
N HIS A 44 40.96 -8.87 -15.23
CA HIS A 44 41.74 -7.64 -15.24
C HIS A 44 42.96 -7.73 -14.32
N GLU A 45 43.14 -8.86 -13.63
CA GLU A 45 44.36 -9.18 -12.90
C GLU A 45 45.58 -9.25 -13.82
N TRP A 46 46.67 -8.62 -13.39
CA TRP A 46 47.93 -8.60 -14.13
C TRP A 46 48.72 -9.92 -13.96
N PHE A 47 48.57 -10.58 -12.82
CA PHE A 47 49.18 -11.89 -12.56
C PHE A 47 48.17 -13.01 -12.75
N PRO A 48 48.62 -14.24 -13.05
CA PRO A 48 47.75 -15.41 -13.15
C PRO A 48 47.26 -15.84 -11.74
N SER A 49 46.40 -15.03 -11.15
CA SER A 49 45.62 -15.33 -9.96
C SER A 49 44.16 -15.56 -10.34
N LYS A 50 43.38 -16.04 -9.37
CA LYS A 50 41.95 -16.30 -9.58
C LYS A 50 41.21 -14.98 -9.36
N PRO A 51 40.33 -14.56 -10.29
CA PRO A 51 39.53 -13.38 -10.11
C PRO A 51 38.71 -13.50 -8.82
N THR A 52 38.62 -12.40 -8.08
CA THR A 52 37.69 -12.25 -6.97
C THR A 52 36.56 -11.34 -7.41
N VAL A 53 35.40 -11.92 -7.71
CA VAL A 53 34.27 -11.21 -8.31
C VAL A 53 33.27 -10.83 -7.23
N TYR A 54 32.74 -9.62 -7.30
CA TYR A 54 31.63 -9.20 -6.45
C TYR A 54 30.59 -8.41 -7.24
N PHE A 55 29.35 -8.45 -6.77
CA PHE A 55 28.24 -7.66 -7.25
C PHE A 55 27.95 -6.53 -6.26
N GLN A 56 27.61 -5.35 -6.76
CA GLN A 56 27.21 -4.24 -5.89
C GLN A 56 26.18 -3.35 -6.58
N CYS A 57 25.18 -2.93 -5.81
CA CYS A 57 24.29 -1.83 -6.15
C CYS A 57 24.60 -0.59 -5.30
N LYS A 58 24.43 0.60 -5.88
CA LYS A 58 24.68 1.87 -5.19
C LYS A 58 23.78 2.01 -3.96
N GLY A 59 24.41 2.18 -2.79
CA GLY A 59 23.71 2.31 -1.51
C GLY A 59 23.49 0.98 -0.78
N GLU A 60 24.01 -0.13 -1.31
CA GLU A 60 23.94 -1.46 -0.69
C GLU A 60 25.33 -2.00 -0.36
N ASN A 61 25.34 -3.04 0.46
CA ASN A 61 26.54 -3.82 0.74
C ASN A 61 27.00 -4.57 -0.51
N THR A 62 28.28 -4.85 -0.58
CA THR A 62 28.87 -5.69 -1.62
C THR A 62 28.53 -7.16 -1.37
N THR A 63 28.25 -7.89 -2.44
CA THR A 63 27.99 -9.33 -2.41
C THR A 63 29.14 -10.02 -3.13
N ASP A 64 30.03 -10.68 -2.38
CA ASP A 64 31.11 -11.48 -2.97
C ASP A 64 30.53 -12.74 -3.63
N LEU A 65 31.05 -13.11 -4.80
CA LEU A 65 30.66 -14.33 -5.53
C LEU A 65 31.78 -15.37 -5.39
N PRO A 66 31.86 -16.09 -4.25
CA PRO A 66 32.97 -16.97 -3.95
C PRO A 66 33.11 -18.15 -4.91
N ASP A 67 32.06 -18.50 -5.65
CA ASP A 67 32.03 -19.65 -6.55
C ASP A 67 32.56 -19.33 -7.95
N VAL A 68 32.57 -18.05 -8.34
CA VAL A 68 33.02 -17.59 -9.66
C VAL A 68 34.52 -17.33 -9.61
N LYS A 69 35.32 -18.28 -10.10
CA LYS A 69 36.78 -18.30 -9.91
C LYS A 69 37.59 -18.36 -11.19
N GLU A 70 36.95 -18.60 -12.33
CA GLU A 70 37.63 -18.85 -13.60
C GLU A 70 36.86 -18.19 -14.74
N LYS A 71 37.59 -17.63 -15.70
CA LYS A 71 37.00 -17.12 -16.95
C LYS A 71 36.64 -18.27 -17.90
N HIS A 72 35.68 -18.03 -18.78
CA HIS A 72 35.16 -19.01 -19.75
C HIS A 72 34.55 -20.26 -19.12
N VAL A 73 34.12 -20.14 -17.85
CA VAL A 73 33.36 -21.17 -17.15
C VAL A 73 31.95 -20.62 -16.94
N PHE A 74 30.96 -21.37 -17.40
CA PHE A 74 29.56 -21.06 -17.21
C PHE A 74 29.09 -21.59 -15.85
N TYR A 75 28.86 -20.70 -14.90
CA TYR A 75 28.34 -21.03 -13.57
C TYR A 75 26.82 -20.90 -13.55
N THR A 76 26.15 -21.80 -12.82
CA THR A 76 24.69 -21.80 -12.64
C THR A 76 24.37 -21.98 -11.16
N PHE A 77 23.37 -21.25 -10.69
CA PHE A 77 22.99 -21.15 -9.29
C PHE A 77 21.53 -21.47 -9.09
N LYS A 78 21.12 -21.77 -7.86
CA LYS A 78 19.74 -22.12 -7.51
C LYS A 78 19.01 -21.04 -6.71
N GLY A 79 19.71 -19.98 -6.29
CA GLY A 79 19.16 -19.00 -5.36
C GLY A 79 19.22 -19.46 -3.89
N GLU A 80 19.85 -20.61 -3.63
CA GLU A 80 20.00 -21.20 -2.29
C GLU A 80 21.38 -20.92 -1.68
N GLU A 81 22.28 -20.29 -2.44
CA GLU A 81 23.63 -19.98 -2.00
C GLU A 81 23.60 -18.92 -0.88
N SER A 82 24.51 -19.03 0.08
CA SER A 82 24.51 -18.20 1.29
C SER A 82 24.71 -16.70 1.05
N TRP A 83 25.18 -16.33 -0.14
CA TRP A 83 25.41 -14.95 -0.57
C TRP A 83 24.27 -14.38 -1.42
N GLN A 84 23.23 -15.18 -1.73
CA GLN A 84 22.01 -14.71 -2.37
C GLN A 84 20.97 -14.24 -1.34
N PRO A 85 20.04 -13.35 -1.70
CA PRO A 85 19.85 -12.71 -3.00
C PRO A 85 20.88 -11.61 -3.31
N LEU A 86 20.95 -11.17 -4.57
CA LEU A 86 21.88 -10.10 -4.97
C LEU A 86 21.39 -8.71 -4.56
N THR A 87 20.10 -8.43 -4.75
CA THR A 87 19.47 -7.14 -4.43
C THR A 87 17.95 -7.27 -4.45
N GLU A 88 17.26 -6.19 -4.11
CA GLU A 88 15.81 -6.03 -4.22
C GLU A 88 15.47 -4.86 -5.15
N LEU A 89 14.49 -4.99 -6.04
CA LEU A 89 14.06 -3.90 -6.93
C LEU A 89 12.68 -3.40 -6.53
N GLN A 90 12.48 -2.08 -6.62
CA GLN A 90 11.18 -1.43 -6.39
C GLN A 90 10.57 -1.01 -7.73
N ASP A 91 9.24 -0.93 -7.80
CA ASP A 91 8.47 -0.81 -9.04
C ASP A 91 8.94 0.26 -10.03
N ILE A 92 9.34 1.43 -9.53
CA ILE A 92 9.62 2.61 -10.35
C ILE A 92 11.11 2.97 -10.31
N LYS A 93 11.88 2.42 -9.36
CA LYS A 93 13.24 2.87 -9.09
C LYS A 93 14.24 1.82 -9.53
N CYS A 94 14.95 2.12 -10.60
CA CYS A 94 16.14 1.40 -10.98
C CYS A 94 17.28 1.65 -9.99
N LYS A 95 18.17 0.67 -9.85
CA LYS A 95 19.42 0.80 -9.11
C LYS A 95 20.58 0.82 -10.08
N ARG A 96 21.61 1.61 -9.79
CA ARG A 96 22.89 1.51 -10.50
C ARG A 96 23.68 0.37 -9.87
N CYS A 97 23.89 -0.70 -10.61
CA CYS A 97 24.55 -1.91 -10.13
C CYS A 97 25.64 -2.36 -11.11
N GLY A 98 26.57 -3.18 -10.63
CA GLY A 98 27.66 -3.67 -11.45
C GLY A 98 28.30 -4.94 -10.92
N PHE A 99 29.08 -5.56 -11.79
CA PHE A 99 30.04 -6.60 -11.43
C PHE A 99 31.44 -6.00 -11.44
N TYR A 100 32.22 -6.35 -10.44
CA TYR A 100 33.54 -5.79 -10.20
C TYR A 100 34.54 -6.91 -9.90
N GLU A 101 35.79 -6.65 -10.22
CA GLU A 101 36.92 -7.52 -9.88
C GLU A 101 37.73 -6.86 -8.78
N LYS A 102 37.91 -7.57 -7.67
CA LYS A 102 38.64 -7.04 -6.52
C LYS A 102 40.14 -7.16 -6.75
N ASP A 103 40.85 -6.06 -6.58
CA ASP A 103 42.30 -6.01 -6.70
C ASP A 103 42.99 -5.78 -5.35
N THR A 104 44.16 -6.38 -5.19
CA THR A 104 44.98 -6.20 -3.97
C THR A 104 45.83 -4.93 -4.03
N PHE A 105 46.24 -4.49 -5.23
CA PHE A 105 47.29 -3.46 -5.41
C PHE A 105 46.87 -2.26 -6.26
N LYS A 106 45.62 -2.22 -6.72
CA LYS A 106 45.06 -1.14 -7.52
C LYS A 106 43.57 -0.98 -7.20
N PRO A 107 42.91 0.12 -7.64
CA PRO A 107 41.47 0.21 -7.56
C PRO A 107 40.83 -0.98 -8.29
N ASN A 108 39.76 -1.52 -7.71
CA ASN A 108 39.00 -2.63 -8.28
C ASN A 108 38.58 -2.31 -9.72
N ASP A 109 38.79 -3.26 -10.63
CA ASP A 109 38.33 -3.13 -12.00
C ASP A 109 36.81 -3.35 -12.10
N VAL A 110 36.22 -2.76 -13.14
CA VAL A 110 34.77 -2.83 -13.40
C VAL A 110 34.55 -3.71 -14.63
N PHE A 111 33.84 -4.83 -14.47
CA PHE A 111 33.41 -5.61 -15.63
C PHE A 111 32.30 -4.89 -16.39
N ASP A 112 31.25 -4.49 -15.66
CA ASP A 112 30.24 -3.56 -16.17
C ASP A 112 29.48 -2.89 -15.02
N GLU A 113 28.95 -1.70 -15.29
CA GLU A 113 28.03 -1.00 -14.39
C GLU A 113 26.89 -0.39 -15.22
N TRP A 114 25.64 -0.72 -14.87
CA TRP A 114 24.45 -0.32 -15.61
C TRP A 114 23.28 0.04 -14.69
N GLU A 115 22.21 0.57 -15.29
CA GLU A 115 20.93 0.77 -14.59
C GLU A 115 20.14 -0.54 -14.61
N PHE A 116 19.96 -1.12 -13.43
CA PHE A 116 19.24 -2.37 -13.23
C PHE A 116 17.82 -2.09 -12.74
N CYS A 117 16.84 -2.42 -13.59
CA CYS A 117 15.44 -2.07 -13.40
C CYS A 117 14.56 -3.33 -13.36
N ALA A 118 13.46 -3.27 -12.60
CA ALA A 118 12.45 -4.33 -12.63
C ALA A 118 11.82 -4.47 -14.03
N SER A 119 11.78 -3.38 -14.81
CA SER A 119 11.28 -3.36 -16.20
C SER A 119 12.15 -4.16 -17.18
N ASP A 120 13.39 -4.49 -16.83
CA ASP A 120 14.29 -5.25 -17.73
C ASP A 120 13.89 -6.73 -17.82
N PHE A 121 13.12 -7.22 -16.84
CA PHE A 121 12.58 -8.57 -16.77
C PHE A 121 11.36 -8.74 -17.69
N THR A 122 11.61 -8.71 -18.99
CA THR A 122 10.58 -8.78 -20.04
C THR A 122 10.11 -10.21 -20.34
N ARG A 123 10.86 -11.22 -19.91
CA ARG A 123 10.52 -12.62 -20.15
C ARG A 123 9.50 -13.10 -19.12
N SER A 124 8.52 -13.90 -19.57
CA SER A 124 7.48 -14.44 -18.70
C SER A 124 7.97 -15.39 -17.61
N ASP A 125 9.17 -15.95 -17.78
CA ASP A 125 9.86 -16.79 -16.80
C ASP A 125 10.61 -15.98 -15.73
N GLY A 126 10.51 -14.64 -15.77
CA GLY A 126 11.20 -13.76 -14.82
C GLY A 126 12.70 -13.70 -15.04
N ARG A 127 13.21 -14.09 -16.20
CA ARG A 127 14.64 -14.00 -16.51
C ARG A 127 15.01 -12.71 -17.23
N TYR A 128 16.15 -12.16 -16.87
CA TYR A 128 16.80 -11.06 -17.56
C TYR A 128 18.24 -11.43 -17.86
N ILE A 129 18.67 -11.28 -19.11
CA ILE A 129 20.05 -11.56 -19.53
C ILE A 129 20.75 -10.23 -19.73
N HIS A 130 21.80 -9.99 -18.97
CA HIS A 130 22.71 -8.87 -19.13
C HIS A 130 24.00 -9.34 -19.78
N PHE A 131 24.35 -8.73 -20.91
CA PHE A 131 25.53 -9.09 -21.68
C PHE A 131 26.40 -7.86 -21.94
N LYS A 132 27.68 -7.98 -21.62
CA LYS A 132 28.70 -7.01 -21.96
C LYS A 132 29.77 -7.67 -22.82
N GLU A 133 29.93 -7.16 -24.04
CA GLU A 133 30.87 -7.72 -25.01
C GLU A 133 32.26 -7.88 -24.40
N LYS A 134 32.80 -9.11 -24.49
CA LYS A 134 34.14 -9.52 -24.01
C LYS A 134 34.38 -9.39 -22.50
N GLU A 135 33.40 -8.98 -21.71
CA GLU A 135 33.52 -8.88 -20.26
C GLU A 135 32.73 -10.00 -19.58
N LEU A 136 31.40 -10.04 -19.73
CA LEU A 136 30.56 -11.04 -19.07
C LEU A 136 29.22 -11.30 -19.75
N ASN A 137 28.60 -12.41 -19.37
CA ASN A 137 27.22 -12.77 -19.64
C ASN A 137 26.57 -13.26 -18.34
N ALA A 138 25.58 -12.55 -17.83
CA ALA A 138 24.89 -12.87 -16.58
C ALA A 138 23.38 -12.99 -16.82
N THR A 139 22.77 -14.00 -16.21
CA THR A 139 21.32 -14.16 -16.17
C THR A 139 20.85 -13.94 -14.75
N PHE A 140 19.85 -13.08 -14.59
CA PHE A 140 19.17 -12.80 -13.34
C PHE A 140 17.77 -13.38 -13.35
N LEU A 141 17.25 -13.71 -12.18
CA LEU A 141 15.91 -14.22 -11.98
C LEU A 141 15.14 -13.33 -10.98
N CYS A 142 13.94 -12.90 -11.40
CA CYS A 142 12.99 -12.16 -10.59
C CYS A 142 11.57 -12.39 -11.13
N PRO A 143 10.85 -13.42 -10.66
CA PRO A 143 9.48 -13.71 -11.11
C PRO A 143 8.50 -12.57 -10.82
N GLU A 144 8.70 -11.86 -9.72
CA GLU A 144 7.86 -10.74 -9.29
C GLU A 144 8.04 -9.47 -10.16
N CYS A 145 9.23 -9.30 -10.75
CA CYS A 145 9.56 -8.13 -11.59
C CYS A 145 8.72 -8.07 -12.87
N VAL A 146 8.23 -9.21 -13.37
CA VAL A 146 7.39 -9.28 -14.59
C VAL A 146 6.08 -8.50 -14.42
N GLN A 147 5.47 -8.58 -13.23
CA GLN A 147 4.24 -7.85 -12.92
C GLN A 147 4.52 -6.36 -12.67
N LEU A 148 5.67 -6.08 -12.05
CA LEU A 148 6.15 -4.74 -11.74
C LEU A 148 6.44 -3.89 -12.98
N GLY A 149 7.17 -4.45 -13.95
CA GLY A 149 7.50 -3.79 -15.22
C GLY A 149 6.28 -3.53 -16.12
N SER A 150 5.24 -4.34 -15.96
CA SER A 150 3.98 -4.18 -16.70
C SER A 150 3.13 -3.02 -16.16
N ALA A 151 3.17 -2.78 -14.84
CA ALA A 151 2.48 -1.64 -14.23
C ALA A 151 3.14 -0.29 -14.63
N SER A 152 4.46 -0.27 -14.78
CA SER A 152 5.19 0.96 -15.18
C SER A 152 5.02 1.31 -16.66
N SER A 153 4.84 0.33 -17.55
CA SER A 153 4.67 0.55 -19.00
C SER A 153 3.30 1.12 -19.39
N HIS A 154 2.24 0.88 -18.62
CA HIS A 154 0.95 1.57 -18.79
C HIS A 154 0.93 3.02 -18.29
N SER A 155 1.95 3.43 -17.52
CA SER A 155 2.08 4.79 -17.00
C SER A 155 3.06 5.69 -17.79
N SER A 156 3.73 5.15 -18.81
CA SER A 156 4.86 5.79 -19.48
C SER A 156 4.55 6.33 -20.88
N LYS A 157 3.48 7.11 -21.05
CA LYS A 157 3.36 8.03 -22.20
C LYS A 157 2.45 9.21 -21.88
N SER A 158 2.96 10.17 -21.11
CA SER A 158 2.44 11.54 -21.14
C SER A 158 3.51 12.50 -20.60
N ASN A 159 4.20 13.15 -21.53
CA ASN A 159 4.73 14.48 -21.28
C ASN A 159 3.52 15.40 -21.05
N ASN A 160 3.29 15.75 -19.78
CA ASN A 160 2.69 16.99 -19.24
C ASN A 160 2.20 16.67 -17.83
N ASN A 161 2.69 17.41 -16.83
CA ASN A 161 2.36 17.32 -15.41
C ASN A 161 0.93 16.82 -15.11
N PRO A 162 0.74 15.57 -14.63
CA PRO A 162 -0.56 15.07 -14.19
C PRO A 162 -0.68 14.94 -12.66
N LYS A 163 0.40 15.21 -11.91
CA LYS A 163 0.44 15.02 -10.44
C LYS A 163 -0.27 16.13 -9.67
N GLU A 164 -0.61 17.25 -10.29
CA GLU A 164 -1.23 18.40 -9.63
C GLU A 164 -2.78 18.43 -9.74
N MET A 165 -3.37 17.68 -10.67
CA MET A 165 -4.85 17.70 -10.83
C MET A 165 -5.55 16.60 -10.02
N HIS A 166 -4.86 15.47 -9.79
CA HIS A 166 -5.42 14.35 -9.04
C HIS A 166 -5.56 14.66 -7.55
N TRP A 167 -4.58 15.33 -6.93
CA TRP A 167 -4.68 15.70 -5.51
C TRP A 167 -5.78 16.76 -5.29
N ALA A 168 -5.90 17.72 -6.21
CA ALA A 168 -6.93 18.75 -6.16
C ALA A 168 -8.34 18.14 -6.28
N LEU A 169 -8.53 17.21 -7.21
CA LEU A 169 -9.79 16.48 -7.37
C LEU A 169 -10.15 15.66 -6.10
N ILE A 170 -9.17 14.97 -5.53
CA ILE A 170 -9.34 14.20 -4.29
C ILE A 170 -9.74 15.11 -3.13
N LEU A 171 -9.09 16.26 -2.97
CA LEU A 171 -9.44 17.23 -1.92
C LEU A 171 -10.85 17.77 -2.09
N VAL A 172 -11.27 18.08 -3.32
CA VAL A 172 -12.63 18.56 -3.60
C VAL A 172 -13.67 17.50 -3.24
N ILE A 173 -13.43 16.23 -3.61
CA ILE A 173 -14.34 15.13 -3.27
C ILE A 173 -14.42 14.94 -1.75
N CYS A 174 -13.29 14.94 -1.05
CA CYS A 174 -13.25 14.84 0.42
C CYS A 174 -14.01 15.98 1.10
N ALA A 175 -13.86 17.21 0.61
CA ALA A 175 -14.58 18.37 1.11
C ALA A 175 -16.10 18.23 0.90
N LEU A 176 -16.52 17.81 -0.30
CA LEU A 176 -17.94 17.60 -0.63
C LEU A 176 -18.58 16.52 0.26
N VAL A 177 -17.91 15.39 0.43
CA VAL A 177 -18.40 14.30 1.30
C VAL A 177 -18.52 14.77 2.75
N SER A 178 -17.56 15.54 3.24
CA SER A 178 -17.59 16.09 4.60
C SER A 178 -18.77 17.03 4.82
N ILE A 179 -19.07 17.91 3.84
CA ILE A 179 -20.22 18.83 3.90
C ILE A 179 -21.54 18.04 3.96
N VAL A 180 -21.69 17.02 3.11
CA VAL A 180 -22.90 16.19 3.09
C VAL A 180 -23.08 15.43 4.41
N LEU A 181 -22.00 14.90 4.99
CA LEU A 181 -22.04 14.22 6.28
C LEU A 181 -22.45 15.16 7.42
N VAL A 182 -21.86 16.35 7.50
CA VAL A 182 -22.21 17.35 8.51
C VAL A 182 -23.67 17.79 8.37
N ALA A 183 -24.13 18.06 7.15
CA ALA A 183 -25.53 18.40 6.91
C ALA A 183 -26.49 17.27 7.31
N GLY A 184 -26.14 16.01 7.02
CA GLY A 184 -26.89 14.83 7.44
C GLY A 184 -26.98 14.68 8.96
N LEU A 185 -25.88 14.91 9.67
CA LEU A 185 -25.85 14.87 11.14
C LEU A 185 -26.67 16.00 11.77
N VAL A 186 -26.57 17.22 11.24
CA VAL A 186 -27.32 18.38 11.74
C VAL A 186 -28.83 18.20 11.53
N THR A 187 -29.25 17.70 10.36
CA THR A 187 -30.66 17.44 10.08
C THR A 187 -31.22 16.33 10.96
N ALA A 188 -30.49 15.23 11.14
CA ALA A 188 -30.87 14.15 12.05
C ALA A 188 -30.96 14.63 13.51
N TYR A 189 -30.00 15.46 13.95
CA TYR A 189 -29.99 16.05 15.29
C TYR A 189 -31.20 16.96 15.51
N LYS A 190 -31.47 17.89 14.58
CA LYS A 190 -32.65 18.77 14.65
C LYS A 190 -33.96 17.97 14.63
N PHE A 191 -34.04 16.91 13.83
CA PHE A 191 -35.21 16.03 13.81
C PHE A 191 -35.40 15.31 15.15
N TRP A 192 -34.32 14.79 15.75
CA TRP A 192 -34.36 14.16 17.07
C TRP A 192 -34.79 15.15 18.16
N GLN A 193 -34.24 16.37 18.15
CA GLN A 193 -34.61 17.42 19.09
C GLN A 193 -36.09 17.81 18.96
N LYS A 194 -36.63 17.89 17.73
CA LYS A 194 -38.06 18.12 17.49
C LYS A 194 -38.92 16.99 18.05
N ARG A 195 -38.58 15.72 17.81
CA ARG A 195 -39.32 14.59 18.39
C ARG A 195 -39.27 14.57 19.92
N LYS A 196 -38.13 14.90 20.51
CA LYS A 196 -37.99 14.97 21.98
C LYS A 196 -38.91 16.03 22.58
N LYS A 197 -39.02 17.20 21.93
CA LYS A 197 -39.93 18.27 22.36
C LYS A 197 -41.41 17.87 22.30
N GLN A 198 -41.81 17.12 21.27
CA GLN A 198 -43.18 16.59 21.17
C GLN A 198 -43.50 15.55 22.27
N GLN A 199 -42.54 14.72 22.64
CA GLN A 199 -42.72 13.74 23.72
C GLN A 199 -42.91 14.40 25.09
N GLU A 200 -42.21 15.50 25.36
CA GLU A 200 -42.37 16.22 26.62
C GLU A 200 -43.69 17.00 26.67
N GLN A 201 -44.16 17.56 25.54
CA GLN A 201 -45.48 18.20 25.47
C GLN A 201 -46.63 17.21 25.65
N ALA A 202 -46.57 16.02 25.05
CA ALA A 202 -47.59 14.98 25.25
C ALA A 202 -47.61 14.46 26.70
N ARG A 203 -46.43 14.38 27.34
CA ARG A 203 -46.31 14.01 28.75
C ARG A 203 -46.87 15.08 29.69
N PHE A 204 -46.71 16.36 29.33
CA PHE A 204 -47.26 17.48 30.08
C PHE A 204 -48.79 17.55 29.95
N LEU A 205 -49.34 17.42 28.74
CA LEU A 205 -50.79 17.39 28.49
C LEU A 205 -51.49 16.28 29.28
N LYS A 206 -50.88 15.10 29.36
CA LYS A 206 -51.40 13.98 30.17
C LYS A 206 -51.53 14.32 31.67
N LEU A 207 -50.67 15.21 32.19
CA LEU A 207 -50.75 15.65 33.60
C LEU A 207 -51.89 16.65 33.86
N PHE A 208 -52.40 17.33 32.83
CA PHE A 208 -53.59 18.18 32.96
C PHE A 208 -54.88 17.38 32.75
N GLU A 209 -54.89 16.43 31.83
CA GLU A 209 -56.04 15.54 31.59
C GLU A 209 -56.37 14.71 32.84
N GLU A 210 -55.37 14.26 33.60
CA GLU A 210 -55.58 13.55 34.88
C GLU A 210 -55.92 14.48 36.07
N GLY A 211 -55.82 15.81 35.87
CA GLY A 211 -56.26 16.83 36.83
C GLY A 211 -57.69 17.34 36.58
N ASP A 212 -58.19 17.26 35.35
CA ASP A 212 -59.54 17.71 34.95
C ASP A 212 -60.63 16.69 35.32
N ASP A 213 -60.30 15.40 35.48
CA ASP A 213 -61.24 14.35 35.96
C ASP A 213 -61.60 14.49 37.46
N ILE A 214 -61.07 15.49 38.18
CA ILE A 214 -61.34 15.73 39.61
C ILE A 214 -62.40 16.83 39.84
N GLU A 215 -62.72 17.66 38.83
CA GLU A 215 -63.74 18.72 38.98
C GLU A 215 -65.18 18.29 38.64
N ASP A 216 -65.37 17.12 37.99
CA ASP A 216 -66.71 16.62 37.62
C ASP A 216 -67.43 15.79 38.73
N GLU A 217 -66.85 15.62 39.93
CA GLU A 217 -67.48 14.94 41.09
C GLU A 217 -67.78 15.84 42.32
N LEU A 218 -67.83 17.17 42.19
CA LEU A 218 -68.40 18.05 43.23
C LEU A 218 -69.74 18.70 42.84
N GLY A 219 -70.67 17.85 42.41
CA GLY A 219 -72.11 18.14 42.46
C GLY A 219 -72.63 18.05 43.89
N ILE A 220 -72.44 19.09 44.71
CA ILE A 220 -73.15 19.23 45.99
C ILE A 220 -74.61 19.61 45.69
N GLY A 221 -75.44 18.59 45.50
CA GLY A 221 -76.89 18.67 45.43
C GLY A 221 -77.56 18.79 46.81
N PRO A 222 -78.87 19.12 46.83
CA PRO A 222 -79.62 19.55 48.00
C PRO A 222 -80.05 18.37 48.87
N LEU A 223 -80.02 18.52 50.20
CA LEU A 223 -80.49 17.51 51.13
C LEU A 223 -81.39 18.14 52.20
N SER A 224 -82.70 18.14 51.94
CA SER A 224 -83.76 17.70 52.87
C SER A 224 -85.16 18.00 52.32
N HIS A 225 -85.89 16.92 52.03
CA HIS A 225 -87.34 16.87 51.96
C HIS A 225 -87.80 15.99 53.14
N ILE A 226 -89.03 16.25 53.61
CA ILE A 226 -89.94 15.44 54.45
C ILE A 226 -90.29 16.06 55.83
N VAL A 227 -91.51 16.64 55.82
CA VAL A 227 -92.56 16.79 56.85
C VAL A 227 -92.36 17.80 57.97
#